data_AF-A0A3S0RX86-F1
#
_entry.id   AF-A0A3S0RX86-F1
#
_cell.length_a   1.000
_cell.length_b   1.000
_cell.length_c   1.000
_cell.angle_alpha   90.00
_cell.angle_beta   90.00
_cell.angle_gamma   90.00
#
_symmetry.space_group_name_H-M   'P 1'
#
loop_
_entity.id
_entity.type
_entity.pdbx_description
1 polymer ?
#
loop_
_entity_poly.entity_id
_entity_poly.type
_entity_poly.pdbx_seq_one_letter_code
_entity_poly.pdbx_strand_id
1 'polypeptide(L)' 'MITGQLERAFQLAEKHKLDVSTILELNKIIMKEVNSSPKVEEKILHQIIQIIENNKQFLKEAT' A
#
# COMPACT_ATOMS: atom_id res chain seq x y z
N MET A 1 -18.85 3.06 2.09
CA MET A 1 -18.47 3.63 3.41
C MET A 1 -17.03 4.07 3.34
N ILE A 2 -16.75 5.35 3.58
CA ILE A 2 -15.40 5.95 3.50
C ILE A 2 -14.51 5.50 4.68
N THR A 3 -15.13 5.16 5.83
CA THR A 3 -14.46 4.73 7.06
C THR A 3 -13.65 3.44 6.91
N GLY A 4 -14.18 2.41 6.24
CA GLY A 4 -13.50 1.12 6.11
C GLY A 4 -12.21 1.14 5.28
N GLN A 5 -12.10 2.04 4.29
CA GLN A 5 -10.85 2.21 3.53
C GLN A 5 -9.77 2.90 4.36
N LEU A 6 -10.17 3.88 5.19
CA LEU A 6 -9.26 4.61 6.05
C LEU A 6 -8.73 3.71 7.17
N GLU A 7 -9.61 2.97 7.88
CA GLU A 7 -9.21 2.00 8.90
C GLU A 7 -8.22 0.97 8.35
N ARG A 8 -8.47 0.48 7.14
CA ARG A 8 -7.59 -0.48 6.48
C ARG A 8 -6.24 0.11 6.10
N ALA A 9 -6.22 1.37 5.66
CA ALA A 9 -4.98 2.09 5.41
C ALA A 9 -4.16 2.27 6.70
N PHE A 10 -4.80 2.57 7.83
CA PHE A 10 -4.16 2.61 9.15
C PHE A 10 -3.55 1.26 9.53
N GLN A 11 -4.30 0.16 9.38
CA GLN A 11 -3.80 -1.19 9.69
C GLN A 11 -2.59 -1.58 8.83
N LEU A 12 -2.63 -1.27 7.53
CA LEU A 12 -1.51 -1.55 6.62
C LEU A 12 -0.30 -0.68 6.94
N ALA A 13 -0.51 0.61 7.22
CA ALA A 13 0.55 1.53 7.61
C ALA A 13 1.27 1.07 8.89
N GLU A 14 0.50 0.68 9.90
CA GLU A 14 1.04 0.16 11.18
C GLU A 14 1.83 -1.14 10.96
N LYS A 15 1.24 -2.11 10.25
CA LYS A 15 1.86 -3.41 10.00
C LYS A 15 3.19 -3.30 9.26
N HIS A 16 3.23 -2.46 8.23
CA HIS A 16 4.36 -2.34 7.31
C HIS A 16 5.31 -1.18 7.66
N LYS A 17 5.04 -0.45 8.76
CA LYS A 17 5.78 0.74 9.19
C LYS A 17 5.94 1.74 8.03
N LEU A 18 4.82 1.99 7.35
CA LEU A 18 4.67 2.96 6.28
C LEU A 18 3.79 4.12 6.76
N ASP A 19 3.91 5.27 6.11
CA ASP A 19 3.02 6.39 6.40
C ASP A 19 1.62 6.11 5.83
N VAL A 20 0.57 6.45 6.58
CA VAL A 20 -0.82 6.27 6.17
C VAL A 20 -1.10 7.02 4.87
N SER A 21 -0.52 8.20 4.71
CA SER A 21 -0.67 9.03 3.50
C SER A 21 -0.14 8.30 2.28
N THR A 22 0.98 7.58 2.40
CA THR A 22 1.54 6.75 1.32
C THR A 22 0.57 5.66 0.89
N ILE A 23 -0.05 4.96 1.84
CA ILE A 23 -1.04 3.91 1.51
C ILE A 23 -2.26 4.50 0.80
N LEU A 24 -2.74 5.66 1.26
CA LEU A 24 -3.88 6.34 0.65
C LEU A 24 -3.56 6.87 -0.77
N GLU A 25 -2.37 7.41 -0.98
CA GLU A 25 -1.92 7.84 -2.32
C GLU A 25 -1.74 6.67 -3.26
N LEU A 26 -1.13 5.56 -2.82
CA LEU A 26 -1.03 4.34 -3.61
C LEU A 26 -2.41 3.82 -4.00
N ASN A 27 -3.37 3.80 -3.08
CA ASN A 27 -4.75 3.42 -3.40
C ASN A 27 -5.38 4.34 -4.46
N LYS A 28 -5.19 5.66 -4.36
CA LYS A 28 -5.69 6.62 -5.37
C LYS A 28 -5.06 6.37 -6.75
N ILE A 29 -3.75 6.13 -6.80
CA ILE A 29 -3.03 5.84 -8.04
C ILE A 29 -3.53 4.53 -8.65
N ILE A 30 -3.61 3.46 -7.86
CA ILE A 30 -4.08 2.15 -8.32
C ILE A 30 -5.51 2.24 -8.86
N MET A 31 -6.42 2.90 -8.14
CA MET A 31 -7.81 3.05 -8.59
C MET A 31 -7.90 3.81 -9.91
N LYS A 32 -7.05 4.83 -10.09
CA LYS A 32 -7.02 5.64 -11.32
C LYS A 32 -6.42 4.88 -12.51
N GLU A 33 -5.33 4.15 -12.30
CA GLU A 33 -4.54 3.56 -13.39
C GLU A 33 -4.98 2.13 -13.74
N VAL A 34 -5.39 1.34 -12.74
CA VAL A 34 -5.82 -0.06 -12.94
C VAL A 34 -7.28 -0.14 -13.36
N ASN A 35 -8.14 0.72 -12.78
CA ASN A 35 -9.56 0.82 -13.08
C ASN A 35 -10.25 -0.56 -13.26
N SER A 36 -10.05 -1.46 -12.29
CA SER A 36 -10.51 -2.85 -12.36
C SER A 36 -11.34 -3.21 -11.12
N SER A 37 -11.64 -4.49 -10.94
CA SER A 37 -12.36 -4.92 -9.74
C SER A 37 -11.57 -4.57 -8.46
N PRO A 38 -12.25 -4.18 -7.36
CA PRO A 38 -11.58 -3.82 -6.10
C PRO A 38 -10.64 -4.92 -5.56
N LYS A 39 -10.94 -6.19 -5.84
CA LYS A 39 -10.10 -7.34 -5.46
C LYS A 39 -8.73 -7.33 -6.17
N VAL A 40 -8.70 -6.87 -7.43
CA VAL A 40 -7.45 -6.77 -8.21
C VAL A 40 -6.63 -5.60 -7.70
N GLU A 41 -7.27 -4.45 -7.49
CA GLU A 41 -6.62 -3.25 -6.95
C GLU A 41 -6.01 -3.51 -5.56
N GLU A 42 -6.72 -4.23 -4.70
CA GLU A 42 -6.23 -4.62 -3.38
C GLU A 42 -5.04 -5.59 -3.44
N LYS A 43 -5.03 -6.53 -4.41
CA LYS A 43 -3.86 -7.41 -4.63
C LYS A 43 -2.64 -6.61 -5.08
N ILE A 44 -2.85 -5.65 -5.98
CA ILE A 44 -1.78 -4.77 -6.48
C ILE A 44 -1.22 -3.93 -5.33
N LEU A 45 -2.08 -3.36 -4.49
CA LEU A 45 -1.64 -2.60 -3.31
C LEU A 45 -0.73 -3.44 -2.41
N HIS A 46 -1.13 -4.66 -2.07
CA HIS A 46 -0.31 -5.54 -1.23
C HIS A 46 1.04 -5.88 -1.88
N GLN A 47 1.07 -6.13 -3.18
CA GLN A 47 2.31 -6.40 -3.90
C GLN A 47 3.25 -5.18 -3.88
N ILE A 48 2.72 -3.97 -4.10
CA ILE A 48 3.51 -2.73 -4.05
C ILE A 48 4.09 -2.53 -2.64
N ILE A 49 3.29 -2.75 -1.59
CA ILE A 49 3.77 -2.66 -0.20
C ILE A 49 4.93 -3.64 0.04
N GLN A 50 4.81 -4.89 -0.39
CA GLN A 50 5.88 -5.88 -0.26
C GLN A 50 7.15 -5.48 -1.01
N ILE A 51 7.02 -4.90 -2.22
CA ILE A 51 8.17 -4.40 -2.97
C ILE A 51 8.88 -3.27 -2.19
N ILE A 52 8.12 -2.35 -1.60
CA ILE A 52 8.68 -1.25 -0.79
C ILE A 52 9.42 -1.81 0.43
N GLU A 53 8.86 -2.81 1.12
CA GLU A 53 9.51 -3.46 2.26
C GLU A 53 10.81 -4.16 1.87
N ASN A 54 10.79 -4.92 0.77
CA ASN A 54 11.98 -5.60 0.27
C ASN A 54 13.07 -4.59 -0.06
N ASN A 55 12.72 -3.48 -0.74
CA ASN A 55 13.68 -2.43 -1.06
C ASN A 55 14.28 -1.76 0.18
N LYS A 56 13.48 -1.54 1.24
CA LYS A 56 14.00 -1.04 2.53
C LYS A 56 15.01 -2.02 3.15
N GLN A 57 14.75 -3.32 3.08
CA GLN A 57 15.69 -4.34 3.58
C GLN A 57 16.99 -4.33 2.77
N PHE A 58 16.89 -4.40 1.44
CA PHE A 58 18.07 -4.37 0.56
C PHE A 58 18.93 -3.12 0.78
N LEU A 59 18.32 -1.94 0.93
CA LEU A 59 19.05 -0.71 1.22
C LEU A 59 19.79 -0.76 2.56
N LYS A 60 19.17 -1.38 3.58
CA LYS A 60 19.79 -1.57 4.90
C LYS A 60 20.93 -2.58 4.87
N GLU A 61 20.84 -3.61 4.03
CA GLU A 61 21.92 -4.60 3.84
C GLU A 61 23.10 -4.02 3.05
N ALA A 62 22.83 -3.04 2.18
CA ALA A 62 23.84 -2.39 1.35
C ALA A 62 24.56 -1.21 2.03
N THR A 63 24.05 -0.71 3.17
CA THR A 63 24.59 0.45 3.92
C THR A 63 25.27 0.00 5.20
#